data_AF-A0A8D9L5G7-F1
#
_entry.id   AF-A0A8D9L5G7-F1
#
_cell.length_a   1.000
_cell.length_b   1.000
_cell.length_c   1.000
_cell.angle_alpha   90.00
_cell.angle_beta   90.00
_cell.angle_gamma   90.00
#
_symmetry.space_group_name_H-M   'P 1'
#
loop_
_entity.id
_entity.type
_entity.pdbx_description
1 polymer ?
#
loop_
_entity_poly.entity_id
_entity_poly.type
_entity_poly.pdbx_seq_one_letter_code
_entity_poly.pdbx_strand_id
1 'polypeptide(L)'
;MIHVLINTLAEKMNEFLSSYYERAEIIVEAGSIDATPNEDQSDKIILSIVNIERETAMGISAPYRNTKNNTFQQTSPPWYLNIYIMVAAVFSSKRYLESIQILLDSISFLQQNSILKLPDQGTIMLEPITISMQELSNIWSILGGHYYPSILCKARIISFDGTEIKDIKQRISSQKIN
;
A
#
# COMPACT_ATOMS: atom_id res chain seq x y z
N MET A 1 5.19 -3.39 -7.97
CA MET A 1 5.37 -2.94 -6.57
C MET A 1 4.07 -2.95 -5.78
N ILE A 2 3.07 -2.14 -6.13
CA ILE A 2 1.80 -2.07 -5.37
C ILE A 2 1.07 -3.43 -5.30
N HIS A 3 1.04 -4.18 -6.40
CA HIS A 3 0.53 -5.57 -6.41
C HIS A 3 1.26 -6.49 -5.41
N VAL A 4 2.58 -6.36 -5.30
CA VAL A 4 3.38 -7.17 -4.37
C VAL A 4 3.10 -6.73 -2.93
N LEU A 5 3.02 -5.43 -2.66
CA LEU A 5 2.64 -4.89 -1.36
C LEU A 5 1.33 -5.50 -0.86
N ILE A 6 0.25 -5.38 -1.63
CA ILE A 6 -1.08 -5.76 -1.13
C ILE A 6 -1.21 -7.28 -0.96
N ASN A 7 -0.65 -8.07 -1.88
CA ASN A 7 -0.67 -9.52 -1.77
C ASN A 7 0.18 -10.01 -0.61
N THR A 8 1.41 -9.50 -0.46
CA THR A 8 2.26 -9.88 0.69
C THR A 8 1.63 -9.46 2.02
N LEU A 9 0.93 -8.33 2.07
CA LEU A 9 0.20 -7.92 3.27
C LEU A 9 -0.96 -8.89 3.58
N ALA A 10 -1.76 -9.26 2.57
CA ALA A 10 -2.84 -10.23 2.71
C ALA A 10 -2.34 -11.61 3.14
N GLU A 11 -1.27 -12.11 2.52
CA GLU A 11 -0.64 -13.40 2.83
C GLU A 11 -0.16 -13.44 4.29
N LYS A 12 0.59 -12.43 4.73
CA LYS A 12 1.09 -12.37 6.11
C LYS A 12 -0.01 -12.21 7.14
N MET A 13 -1.05 -11.43 6.83
CA MET A 13 -2.18 -11.26 7.73
C MET A 13 -3.01 -12.54 7.81
N ASN A 14 -3.17 -13.29 6.71
CA ASN A 14 -3.76 -14.63 6.72
C ASN A 14 -2.95 -15.59 7.58
N GLU A 15 -1.63 -15.65 7.41
CA GLU A 15 -0.75 -16.52 8.20
C GLU A 15 -0.92 -16.23 9.70
N PHE A 16 -0.93 -14.95 10.07
CA PHE A 16 -1.18 -14.51 11.44
C PHE A 16 -2.55 -14.97 11.94
N LEU A 17 -3.64 -14.66 11.23
CA LEU A 17 -5.00 -14.97 11.67
C LEU A 17 -5.30 -16.47 11.67
N SER A 18 -4.70 -17.24 10.76
CA SER A 18 -4.86 -18.71 10.72
C SER A 18 -4.30 -19.40 11.95
N SER A 19 -3.43 -18.74 12.72
CA SER A 19 -2.95 -19.25 14.02
C SER A 19 -3.98 -19.11 15.15
N TYR A 20 -4.97 -18.22 14.99
CA TYR A 20 -6.05 -17.97 15.96
C TYR A 20 -7.37 -18.62 15.56
N TYR A 21 -7.59 -18.83 14.26
CA TYR A 21 -8.84 -19.30 13.70
C TYR A 21 -8.62 -20.52 12.79
N GLU A 22 -9.18 -21.67 13.17
CA GLU A 22 -9.22 -22.85 12.31
C GLU A 22 -10.36 -22.70 11.28
N ARG A 23 -10.03 -22.17 10.09
CA ARG A 23 -10.95 -22.10 8.95
C ARG A 23 -10.34 -22.80 7.73
N ALA A 24 -11.19 -23.47 6.95
CA ALA A 24 -10.80 -24.06 5.66
C ALA A 24 -10.63 -23.00 4.55
N GLU A 25 -11.23 -21.82 4.75
CA GLU A 25 -11.24 -20.72 3.78
C GLU A 25 -10.32 -19.57 4.20
N ILE A 26 -9.85 -18.83 3.20
CA ILE A 26 -9.01 -17.65 3.36
C ILE A 26 -9.77 -16.59 4.18
N ILE A 27 -9.10 -16.03 5.20
CA ILE A 27 -9.68 -15.02 6.11
C ILE A 27 -9.49 -13.59 5.57
N VAL A 28 -8.38 -13.36 4.86
CA VAL A 28 -7.98 -12.04 4.35
C VAL A 28 -7.80 -12.09 2.84
N GLU A 29 -8.40 -11.16 2.11
CA GLU A 29 -8.31 -11.10 0.65
C GLU A 29 -7.92 -9.71 0.18
N ALA A 30 -7.04 -9.64 -0.83
CA ALA A 30 -6.75 -8.40 -1.54
C ALA A 30 -7.78 -8.22 -2.67
N GLY A 31 -8.58 -7.15 -2.63
CA GLY A 31 -9.67 -6.99 -3.60
C GLY A 31 -10.39 -5.65 -3.53
N SER A 32 -11.35 -5.46 -4.44
CA SER A 32 -12.34 -4.38 -4.33
C SER A 32 -13.37 -4.72 -3.25
N ILE A 33 -13.91 -3.69 -2.60
CA ILE A 33 -15.07 -3.85 -1.74
C ILE A 33 -16.29 -3.52 -2.58
N ASP A 34 -17.08 -4.54 -2.89
CA ASP A 34 -18.28 -4.39 -3.70
C ASP A 34 -19.47 -4.01 -2.82
N ALA A 35 -20.39 -3.21 -3.37
CA ALA A 35 -21.62 -2.78 -2.69
C ALA A 35 -22.45 -3.97 -2.17
N THR A 36 -22.50 -5.02 -2.98
CA THR A 36 -23.13 -6.29 -2.66
C THR A 36 -22.08 -7.37 -2.84
N PRO A 37 -21.38 -7.79 -1.76
CA PRO A 37 -20.37 -8.82 -1.87
C PRO A 37 -21.03 -10.12 -2.33
N ASN A 38 -20.39 -10.79 -3.29
CA ASN A 38 -20.75 -12.15 -3.66
C ASN A 38 -20.50 -13.10 -2.47
N GLU A 39 -21.09 -14.30 -2.48
CA GLU A 39 -20.85 -15.30 -1.41
C GLU A 39 -19.34 -15.52 -1.19
N ASP A 40 -18.56 -15.56 -2.26
CA ASP A 40 -17.10 -15.71 -2.23
C ASP A 40 -16.36 -14.57 -1.51
N GLN A 41 -16.92 -13.35 -1.44
CA GLN A 41 -16.31 -12.21 -0.74
C GLN A 41 -16.87 -12.03 0.68
N SER A 42 -17.91 -12.77 1.04
CA SER A 42 -18.56 -12.64 2.33
C SER A 42 -17.75 -13.32 3.45
N ASP A 43 -17.88 -12.79 4.66
CA ASP A 43 -17.26 -13.29 5.89
C ASP A 43 -15.71 -13.28 5.90
N LYS A 44 -15.14 -12.26 5.24
CA LYS A 44 -13.69 -12.03 5.09
C LYS A 44 -13.27 -10.62 5.48
N ILE A 45 -11.98 -10.46 5.77
CA ILE A 45 -11.30 -9.17 5.81
C ILE A 45 -10.84 -8.83 4.39
N ILE A 46 -11.30 -7.71 3.85
CA ILE A 46 -10.88 -7.23 2.53
C ILE A 46 -9.86 -6.10 2.69
N LEU A 47 -8.69 -6.28 2.08
CA LEU A 47 -7.68 -5.25 1.90
C LEU A 47 -7.91 -4.57 0.55
N SER A 48 -8.29 -3.30 0.57
CA SER A 48 -8.62 -2.56 -0.64
C SER A 48 -7.87 -1.24 -0.72
N ILE A 49 -7.29 -0.91 -1.89
CA ILE A 49 -6.66 0.39 -2.10
C ILE A 49 -7.74 1.41 -2.40
N VAL A 50 -7.90 2.40 -1.52
CA VAL A 50 -8.91 3.46 -1.67
C VAL A 50 -8.34 4.77 -2.17
N ASN A 51 -7.03 4.98 -2.04
CA ASN A 51 -6.37 6.17 -2.57
C ASN A 51 -4.86 5.95 -2.76
N ILE A 52 -4.26 6.70 -3.69
CA ILE A 52 -2.82 6.76 -3.94
C ILE A 52 -2.45 8.23 -4.07
N GLU A 53 -1.55 8.71 -3.22
CA GLU A 53 -1.04 10.07 -3.29
C GLU A 53 0.48 10.09 -3.43
N ARG A 54 1.01 11.21 -3.93
CA ARG A 54 2.44 11.49 -3.88
C ARG A 54 2.80 12.11 -2.54
N GLU A 55 3.86 11.59 -1.92
CA GLU A 55 4.52 12.25 -0.79
C GLU A 55 5.33 13.45 -1.30
N THR A 56 4.97 14.65 -0.85
CA THR A 56 5.54 15.91 -1.34
C THR A 56 6.67 16.44 -0.48
N ALA A 57 6.83 15.97 0.77
CA ALA A 57 7.83 16.47 1.71
C ALA A 57 9.28 16.34 1.19
N MET A 58 9.55 15.35 0.33
CA MET A 58 10.89 15.06 -0.21
C MET A 58 11.26 15.91 -1.45
N GLY A 59 10.35 16.78 -1.93
CA GLY A 59 10.60 17.62 -3.11
C GLY A 59 10.66 16.85 -4.43
N ILE A 60 11.03 17.55 -5.51
CA ILE A 60 11.26 16.99 -6.85
C ILE A 60 12.64 17.46 -7.29
N SER A 61 13.60 16.54 -7.39
CA SER A 61 14.90 16.87 -8.00
C SER A 61 15.37 15.73 -8.90
N ALA A 62 15.82 16.09 -10.10
CA ALA A 62 16.35 15.17 -11.10
C ALA A 62 17.85 15.45 -11.30
N PRO A 63 18.70 15.14 -10.31
CA PRO A 63 20.13 15.40 -10.42
C PRO A 63 20.74 14.50 -11.50
N TYR A 64 21.71 15.05 -12.24
CA TYR A 64 22.54 14.26 -13.14
C TYR A 64 23.38 13.26 -12.32
N ARG A 65 23.25 11.97 -12.59
CA ARG A 65 24.05 10.91 -11.97
C ARG A 65 25.22 10.55 -12.88
N ASN A 66 26.43 10.50 -12.34
CA ASN A 66 27.62 10.08 -13.09
C ASN A 66 27.57 8.56 -13.29
N THR A 67 27.78 8.11 -14.53
CA THR A 67 27.90 6.70 -14.86
C THR A 67 29.37 6.29 -14.94
N LYS A 68 29.64 4.97 -14.94
CA LYS A 68 31.01 4.43 -15.02
C LYS A 68 31.79 4.89 -16.26
N ASN A 69 31.12 5.41 -17.30
CA ASN A 69 31.72 5.83 -18.56
C ASN A 69 31.95 7.35 -18.68
N ASN A 70 32.06 8.08 -17.56
CA ASN A 70 32.29 9.54 -17.57
C ASN A 70 31.18 10.32 -18.32
N THR A 71 29.98 9.71 -18.39
CA THR A 71 28.76 10.33 -18.90
C THR A 71 27.79 10.54 -17.75
N PHE A 72 27.11 11.67 -17.76
CA PHE A 72 26.07 12.03 -16.82
C PHE A 72 24.72 11.65 -17.40
N GLN A 73 23.97 10.84 -16.68
CA GLN A 73 22.60 10.49 -17.04
C GLN A 73 21.62 11.27 -16.17
N GLN A 74 20.59 11.83 -16.78
CA GLN A 74 19.45 12.37 -16.07
C GLN A 74 18.27 11.41 -16.21
N THR A 75 17.76 10.92 -15.09
CA THR A 75 16.50 10.18 -15.04
C THR A 75 15.38 11.09 -14.54
N SER A 76 14.13 10.68 -14.72
CA SER A 76 13.03 11.32 -14.01
C SER A 76 13.26 11.29 -12.49
N PRO A 77 12.82 12.32 -11.76
CA PRO A 77 12.90 12.33 -10.30
C PRO A 77 12.00 11.23 -9.73
N PRO A 78 12.45 10.48 -8.69
CA PRO A 78 11.63 9.46 -8.03
C PRO A 78 10.32 10.06 -7.51
N TRP A 79 9.24 9.30 -7.61
CA TRP A 79 8.02 9.59 -6.85
C TRP A 79 7.98 8.74 -5.59
N TYR A 80 7.79 9.40 -4.46
CA TYR A 80 7.46 8.76 -3.20
C TYR A 80 5.94 8.67 -3.13
N LEU A 81 5.40 7.49 -2.84
CA LEU A 81 3.96 7.26 -2.88
C LEU A 81 3.45 6.87 -1.49
N ASN A 82 2.31 7.43 -1.10
CA ASN A 82 1.55 6.95 0.04
C ASN A 82 0.33 6.21 -0.50
N ILE A 83 0.20 4.93 -0.14
CA ILE A 83 -0.92 4.08 -0.55
C ILE A 83 -1.87 3.95 0.64
N TYR A 84 -3.14 4.27 0.44
CA TYR A 84 -4.16 4.14 1.45
C TYR A 84 -4.94 2.84 1.24
N ILE A 85 -4.81 1.95 2.22
CA ILE A 85 -5.38 0.61 2.22
C ILE A 85 -6.47 0.57 3.28
N MET A 86 -7.71 0.41 2.84
CA MET A 86 -8.83 0.09 3.69
C MET A 86 -8.73 -1.38 4.10
N VAL A 87 -8.80 -1.62 5.40
CA VAL A 87 -8.92 -2.96 5.99
C VAL A 87 -10.34 -3.06 6.54
N ALA A 88 -11.21 -3.73 5.78
CA ALA A 88 -12.65 -3.78 6.06
C ALA A 88 -13.10 -5.20 6.40
N ALA A 89 -13.95 -5.33 7.42
CA ALA A 89 -14.59 -6.58 7.78
C ALA A 89 -15.90 -6.75 7.01
N VAL A 90 -15.82 -7.37 5.83
CA VAL A 90 -16.95 -7.62 4.92
C VAL A 90 -17.65 -8.92 5.34
N PHE A 91 -18.45 -8.83 6.40
CA PHE A 91 -19.16 -9.97 6.98
C PHE A 91 -20.67 -9.82 6.82
N SER A 92 -21.37 -10.94 6.81
CA SER A 92 -22.81 -10.97 6.91
C SER A 92 -23.27 -10.38 8.26
N SER A 93 -24.45 -9.76 8.28
CA SER A 93 -25.03 -9.15 9.50
C SER A 93 -25.19 -10.14 10.65
N LYS A 94 -25.37 -11.43 10.35
CA LYS A 94 -25.46 -12.52 11.34
C LYS A 94 -24.15 -12.74 12.10
N ARG A 95 -23.02 -12.33 11.54
CA ARG A 95 -21.66 -12.56 12.08
C ARG A 95 -20.97 -11.27 12.52
N TYR A 96 -21.74 -10.21 12.76
CA TYR A 96 -21.19 -8.90 13.10
C TYR A 96 -20.22 -8.91 14.29
N LEU A 97 -20.54 -9.62 15.38
CA LEU A 97 -19.63 -9.65 16.55
C LEU A 97 -18.31 -10.37 16.23
N GLU A 98 -18.37 -11.43 15.42
CA GLU A 98 -17.19 -12.13 14.94
C GLU A 98 -16.36 -11.23 14.01
N SER A 99 -17.00 -10.45 13.15
CA SER A 99 -16.34 -9.52 12.24
C SER A 99 -15.54 -8.46 12.99
N ILE A 100 -16.08 -7.96 14.11
CA ILE A 100 -15.37 -7.01 14.99
C ILE A 100 -14.15 -7.68 15.63
N GLN A 101 -14.27 -8.93 16.09
CA GLN A 101 -13.15 -9.63 16.72
C GLN A 101 -12.00 -9.87 15.73
N ILE A 102 -12.32 -10.36 14.52
CA ILE A 102 -11.32 -10.57 13.47
C ILE A 102 -10.70 -9.24 13.01
N LEU A 103 -11.47 -8.15 12.98
CA LEU A 103 -10.95 -6.82 12.69
C LEU A 103 -9.97 -6.34 13.77
N LEU A 104 -10.23 -6.59 15.05
CA LEU A 104 -9.33 -6.25 16.14
C LEU A 104 -8.00 -7.02 16.05
N ASP A 105 -8.05 -8.30 15.67
CA ASP A 105 -6.85 -9.10 15.46
C ASP A 105 -6.08 -8.62 14.21
N SER A 106 -6.80 -8.19 13.17
CA SER A 106 -6.20 -7.56 11.98
C SER A 106 -5.49 -6.24 12.34
N ILE A 107 -6.08 -5.42 13.23
CA ILE A 107 -5.45 -4.21 13.76
C ILE A 107 -4.20 -4.56 14.58
N SER A 108 -4.29 -5.60 15.41
CA SER A 108 -3.16 -6.09 16.21
C SER A 108 -2.00 -6.56 15.33
N PHE A 109 -2.31 -7.24 14.23
CA PHE A 109 -1.31 -7.61 13.22
C PHE A 109 -0.63 -6.39 12.62
N LEU A 110 -1.38 -5.36 12.19
CA LEU A 110 -0.82 -4.13 11.62
C LEU A 110 0.09 -3.41 12.62
N GLN A 111 -0.30 -3.38 13.89
CA GLN A 111 0.46 -2.75 14.96
C GLN A 111 1.79 -3.49 15.23
N GLN A 112 1.80 -4.82 15.17
CA GLN A 112 3.01 -5.65 15.30
C GLN A 112 3.90 -5.62 14.06
N ASN A 113 3.32 -5.37 12.88
CA ASN A 113 3.99 -5.42 11.58
C ASN A 113 4.05 -4.05 10.89
N SER A 114 4.35 -2.99 11.65
CA SER A 114 4.45 -1.61 11.13
C SER A 114 5.55 -1.42 10.08
N ILE A 115 6.47 -2.38 9.95
CA ILE A 115 7.53 -2.40 8.95
C ILE A 115 7.41 -3.67 8.12
N LEU A 116 7.00 -3.52 6.86
CA LEU A 116 6.88 -4.60 5.90
C LEU A 116 8.07 -4.60 4.94
N LYS A 117 8.85 -5.69 4.93
CA LYS A 117 9.91 -5.90 3.93
C LYS A 117 9.35 -6.59 2.70
N LEU A 118 9.42 -5.95 1.55
CA LEU A 118 9.06 -6.54 0.27
C LEU A 118 10.31 -7.09 -0.43
N PRO A 119 10.26 -8.32 -0.97
CA PRO A 119 11.32 -8.86 -1.81
C PRO A 119 11.62 -7.90 -2.97
N ASP A 120 12.90 -7.55 -3.14
CA ASP A 120 13.43 -6.73 -4.25
C ASP A 120 12.84 -5.31 -4.40
N GLN A 121 12.00 -4.85 -3.46
CA GLN A 121 11.29 -3.57 -3.54
C GLN A 121 11.50 -2.67 -2.31
N GLY A 122 12.22 -3.17 -1.30
CA GLY A 122 12.62 -2.42 -0.13
C GLY A 122 11.65 -2.54 1.05
N THR A 123 11.71 -1.55 1.93
CA THR A 123 10.95 -1.53 3.18
C THR A 123 9.76 -0.60 3.03
N ILE A 124 8.59 -1.00 3.53
CA ILE A 124 7.37 -0.19 3.55
C ILE A 124 6.98 0.01 5.00
N MET A 125 6.65 1.25 5.35
CA MET A 125 6.12 1.58 6.66
C MET A 125 4.61 1.63 6.60
N LEU A 126 3.96 0.90 7.50
CA LEU A 126 2.50 0.85 7.68
C LEU A 126 2.14 1.68 8.91
N GLU A 127 1.18 2.59 8.75
CA GLU A 127 0.66 3.40 9.85
C GLU A 127 -0.87 3.52 9.76
N PRO A 128 -1.62 3.38 10.86
CA PRO A 128 -3.04 3.68 10.85
C PRO A 128 -3.25 5.19 10.66
N ILE A 129 -4.29 5.55 9.91
CA ILE A 129 -4.67 6.96 9.75
C ILE A 129 -6.04 7.23 10.36
N THR A 130 -6.16 8.42 10.94
CA THR A 130 -7.44 8.92 11.44
C THR A 130 -8.09 9.75 10.34
N ILE A 131 -9.36 9.45 10.07
CA ILE A 131 -10.20 10.20 9.14
C ILE A 131 -11.44 10.72 9.86
N SER A 132 -11.98 11.83 9.38
CA SER A 132 -13.26 12.37 9.83
C SER A 132 -14.44 11.49 9.40
N MET A 133 -15.58 11.63 10.08
CA MET A 133 -16.82 10.95 9.67
C MET A 133 -17.28 11.35 8.27
N GLN A 134 -16.97 12.57 7.82
CA GLN A 134 -17.28 13.01 6.46
C GLN A 134 -16.40 12.29 5.42
N GLU A 135 -15.10 12.18 5.67
CA GLU A 135 -14.18 11.44 4.79
C GLU A 135 -14.54 9.95 4.75
N LEU A 136 -14.86 9.36 5.90
CA LEU A 136 -15.34 7.98 6.00
C LEU A 136 -16.60 7.78 5.15
N SER A 137 -17.60 8.67 5.30
CA SER A 137 -18.84 8.63 4.51
C SER A 137 -18.57 8.78 3.01
N ASN A 138 -17.66 9.68 2.62
CA ASN A 138 -17.29 9.87 1.22
C ASN A 138 -16.63 8.62 0.61
N ILE A 139 -15.69 8.00 1.32
CA ILE A 139 -15.02 6.77 0.87
C ILE A 139 -16.05 5.67 0.68
N TRP A 140 -16.90 5.43 1.67
CA TRP A 140 -17.92 4.38 1.57
C TRP A 140 -18.99 4.66 0.50
N SER A 141 -19.30 5.94 0.24
CA SER A 141 -20.17 6.31 -0.88
C SER A 141 -19.56 5.97 -2.24
N ILE A 142 -18.24 6.15 -2.40
CA ILE A 142 -17.51 5.77 -3.62
C ILE A 142 -17.48 4.25 -3.79
N LEU A 143 -17.36 3.50 -2.68
CA LEU A 143 -17.38 2.03 -2.65
C LEU A 143 -18.80 1.43 -2.77
N GLY A 144 -19.79 2.23 -3.17
CA GLY A 144 -21.15 1.76 -3.44
C GLY A 144 -22.14 1.87 -2.28
N GLY A 145 -21.77 2.58 -1.21
CA GLY A 145 -22.70 3.06 -0.18
C GLY A 145 -22.97 2.10 0.98
N HIS A 146 -22.44 0.87 0.94
CA HIS A 146 -22.57 -0.09 2.03
C HIS A 146 -21.38 0.01 2.98
N TYR A 147 -21.63 0.47 4.21
CA TYR A 147 -20.60 0.59 5.24
C TYR A 147 -20.28 -0.75 5.88
N TYR A 148 -18.99 -1.05 6.02
CA TYR A 148 -18.47 -2.13 6.85
C TYR A 148 -17.53 -1.57 7.94
N PRO A 149 -17.45 -2.21 9.13
CA PRO A 149 -16.43 -1.87 10.12
C PRO A 149 -15.03 -1.95 9.50
N SER A 150 -14.24 -0.89 9.66
CA SER A 150 -12.96 -0.78 8.96
C SER A 150 -11.95 0.14 9.65
N ILE A 151 -10.67 -0.08 9.37
CA ILE A 151 -9.57 0.86 9.65
C ILE A 151 -8.87 1.23 8.34
N LEU A 152 -8.40 2.48 8.25
CA LEU A 152 -7.62 2.94 7.11
C LEU A 152 -6.13 2.95 7.48
N CYS A 153 -5.32 2.28 6.67
CA CYS A 153 -3.88 2.16 6.84
C CYS A 153 -3.15 2.87 5.69
N LYS A 154 -2.11 3.63 6.00
CA LYS A 154 -1.21 4.25 5.04
C LYS A 154 0.07 3.44 4.94
N ALA A 155 0.40 3.01 3.74
CA ALA A 155 1.66 2.38 3.38
C ALA A 155 2.56 3.42 2.69
N ARG A 156 3.67 3.81 3.33
CA ARG A 156 4.66 4.71 2.74
C ARG A 156 5.62 3.93 1.87
N ILE A 157 5.52 4.13 0.57
CA ILE A 157 6.37 3.51 -0.44
C ILE A 157 7.56 4.41 -0.75
N ILE A 158 8.74 3.80 -0.68
CA ILE A 158 10.03 4.51 -0.67
C ILE A 158 10.46 5.03 -2.04
N SER A 159 10.11 4.42 -3.17
CA SER A 159 10.37 5.05 -4.48
C SER A 159 9.65 4.35 -5.63
N PHE A 160 9.13 5.15 -6.54
CA PHE A 160 8.67 4.74 -7.86
C PHE A 160 9.51 5.49 -8.91
N ASP A 161 10.39 4.75 -9.60
CA ASP A 161 11.26 5.28 -10.64
C ASP A 161 10.76 4.81 -12.01
N GLY A 162 10.49 5.78 -12.90
CA GLY A 162 10.37 5.47 -14.33
C GLY A 162 11.75 5.10 -14.85
N THR A 163 11.93 3.89 -15.40
CA THR A 163 13.21 3.35 -15.91
C THR A 163 13.78 4.11 -17.12
N GLU A 164 13.31 5.32 -17.40
CA GLU A 164 13.63 6.12 -18.58
C GLU A 164 14.85 7.01 -18.33
N ILE A 165 15.82 6.93 -19.24
CA ILE A 165 16.96 7.84 -19.32
C ILE A 165 16.54 9.01 -20.22
N LYS A 166 16.49 10.22 -19.66
CA LYS A 166 16.05 11.44 -20.38
C LYS A 166 17.18 12.17 -21.09
N ASP A 167 18.38 12.13 -20.55
CA ASP A 167 19.52 12.85 -21.10
C ASP A 167 20.85 12.15 -20.77
N ILE A 168 21.82 12.24 -21.68
CA ILE A 168 23.19 11.72 -21.51
C ILE A 168 24.18 12.81 -21.92
N LYS A 169 24.96 13.34 -20.96
CA LYS A 169 25.99 14.37 -21.19
C LYS A 169 27.39 13.80 -20.99
N GLN A 170 28.33 14.11 -21.87
CA GLN A 170 29.75 13.76 -21.69
C GLN A 170 30.49 14.83 -20.89
N ARG A 171 31.41 14.41 -20.01
CA ARG A 171 32.31 15.33 -19.32
C ARG A 171 33.33 15.91 -20.31
N ILE A 172 33.30 17.23 -20.52
CA ILE A 172 34.38 17.93 -21.23
C ILE A 172 35.52 18.12 -20.22
N SER A 173 36.66 17.45 -20.45
CA SER A 173 37.90 17.77 -19.75
C SER A 173 38.52 18.99 -20.40
N SER A 174 38.59 20.12 -19.70
CA SER A 174 39.38 21.27 -20.14
C SER A 174 40.82 20.81 -20.32
N GLN A 175 41.32 20.80 -21.57
CA GLN A 175 42.75 20.68 -21.83
C GLN A 175 43.45 21.84 -21.11
N LYS A 176 44.51 21.52 -20.36
CA LYS A 176 45.42 22.53 -19.79
C LYS A 176 45.86 23.43 -20.94
N ILE A 177 45.56 24.72 -20.83
CA ILE A 177 46.20 25.74 -21.65
C ILE A 177 47.67 25.72 -21.22
N ASN A 178 48.54 25.36 -22.16
CA ASN A 178 50.00 25.31 -21.98
C ASN A 178 50.55 26.66 -21.53
#